data_AF-A0A820N3Q0-F1
#
_entry.id   AF-A0A820N3Q0-F1
#
_cell.length_a   1.000
_cell.length_b   1.000
_cell.length_c   1.000
_cell.angle_alpha   90.00
_cell.angle_beta   90.00
_cell.angle_gamma   90.00
#
_symmetry.space_group_name_H-M   'P 1'
#
loop_
_entity.id
_entity.type
_entity.pdbx_description
1 polymer ?
#
loop_
_entity_poly.entity_id
_entity_poly.type
_entity_poly.pdbx_seq_one_letter_code
_entity_poly.pdbx_strand_id
1 'polypeptide(L)'
;LLAEFLPSGGIYTTARFEPINFYTFTSILQLVCTIFYIFFIIYFIIIEIRLVLELRLKYFHQFWSLIQLGIIGCSLGSIGVYFWRFQETNRISQLFEQTNGYIYINLQLAVYVNDILTFLLGYCCFFSTIKFIQLFRFNRRISLFAEILKYCAKELISFSIMFTIV
;
A
#
# COMPACT_ATOMS: atom_id res chain seq x y z
N LEU A 1 -7.67 -19.42 -14.80
CA LEU A 1 -6.89 -20.67 -14.94
C LEU A 1 -5.94 -20.46 -16.11
N LEU A 2 -4.65 -20.70 -15.89
CA LEU A 2 -3.61 -20.55 -16.90
C LEU A 2 -2.86 -21.89 -16.99
N ALA A 3 -2.63 -22.38 -18.20
CA ALA A 3 -1.80 -23.54 -18.46
C ALA A 3 -0.64 -23.11 -19.37
N GLU A 4 0.56 -23.13 -18.83
CA GLU A 4 1.80 -22.80 -19.55
C GLU A 4 2.41 -24.08 -20.12
N PHE A 5 2.70 -24.07 -21.41
CA PHE A 5 3.36 -25.16 -22.12
C PHE A 5 4.84 -24.87 -22.23
N LEU A 6 5.68 -25.68 -21.58
CA LEU A 6 7.12 -25.52 -21.62
C LEU A 6 7.68 -26.06 -22.94
N PRO A 7 8.75 -25.45 -23.48
CA PRO A 7 9.46 -25.98 -24.66
C PRO A 7 10.01 -27.40 -24.47
N SER A 8 10.19 -27.85 -23.22
CA SER A 8 10.58 -29.22 -22.86
C SER A 8 9.44 -30.24 -22.96
N GLY A 9 8.21 -29.81 -23.27
CA GLY A 9 7.02 -30.66 -23.35
C GLY A 9 6.24 -30.80 -22.04
N GLY A 10 6.66 -30.13 -20.96
CA GLY A 10 5.93 -30.08 -19.69
C GLY A 10 4.76 -29.10 -19.70
N ILE A 11 3.77 -29.33 -18.83
CA ILE A 11 2.62 -28.43 -18.62
C ILE A 11 2.63 -27.93 -17.17
N TYR A 12 2.57 -26.62 -16.98
CA TYR A 12 2.46 -25.99 -15.68
C TYR A 12 1.14 -25.24 -15.54
N THR A 13 0.29 -25.66 -14.60
CA THR A 13 -1.05 -25.08 -14.42
C THR A 13 -1.11 -24.18 -13.18
N THR A 14 -1.61 -22.96 -13.34
CA THR A 14 -1.84 -22.02 -12.23
C THR A 14 -3.30 -21.57 -12.18
N ALA A 15 -3.83 -21.48 -10.95
CA ALA A 15 -5.18 -21.01 -10.68
C ALA A 15 -5.12 -19.77 -9.80
N ARG A 16 -5.90 -18.74 -10.16
CA ARG A 16 -6.01 -17.48 -9.43
C ARG A 16 -7.50 -17.20 -9.23
N PHE A 17 -7.91 -17.05 -7.97
CA PHE A 17 -9.28 -16.76 -7.56
C PHE A 17 -9.27 -15.50 -6.73
N GLU A 18 -9.96 -14.45 -7.20
CA GLU A 18 -9.95 -13.15 -6.56
C GLU A 18 -11.37 -12.63 -6.33
N PRO A 19 -11.75 -12.37 -5.07
CA PRO A 19 -13.05 -11.80 -4.77
C PRO A 19 -13.04 -10.31 -5.14
N ILE A 20 -14.01 -9.90 -5.95
CA ILE A 20 -14.21 -8.49 -6.32
C ILE A 20 -15.51 -8.01 -5.66
N ASN A 21 -15.40 -6.99 -4.82
CA ASN A 21 -16.57 -6.27 -4.33
C ASN A 21 -16.88 -5.11 -5.30
N PHE A 22 -17.97 -5.20 -6.03
CA PHE A 22 -18.45 -4.12 -6.91
C PHE A 22 -19.19 -3.02 -6.14
N TYR A 23 -19.68 -3.31 -4.94
CA TYR A 23 -20.35 -2.32 -4.10
C TYR A 23 -19.32 -1.40 -3.43
N THR A 24 -19.32 -0.14 -3.85
CA THR A 24 -18.39 0.90 -3.37
C THR A 24 -18.58 1.19 -1.88
N PHE A 25 -19.82 1.20 -1.38
CA PHE A 25 -20.15 1.37 0.03
C PHE A 25 -21.23 0.37 0.42
N THR A 26 -20.87 -0.64 1.19
CA THR A 26 -21.83 -1.63 1.70
C THR A 26 -22.51 -1.15 2.99
N SER A 27 -21.87 -0.22 3.71
CA SER A 27 -22.36 0.30 4.99
C SER A 27 -22.03 1.79 5.17
N ILE A 28 -22.86 2.48 5.94
CA ILE A 28 -22.65 3.89 6.34
C ILE A 28 -21.32 4.04 7.11
N LEU A 29 -20.94 3.03 7.91
CA LEU A 29 -19.68 2.99 8.64
C LEU A 29 -18.46 3.07 7.71
N GLN A 30 -18.47 2.34 6.59
CA GLN A 30 -17.39 2.38 5.60
C GLN A 30 -17.24 3.78 5.00
N LEU A 31 -18.36 4.45 4.71
CA LEU A 31 -18.37 5.81 4.18
C LEU A 31 -17.79 6.80 5.20
N VAL A 32 -18.24 6.73 6.47
CA VAL A 32 -17.70 7.58 7.56
C VAL A 32 -16.21 7.34 7.76
N CYS A 33 -15.76 6.09 7.76
CA CYS A 33 -14.35 5.73 7.88
C CYS A 33 -13.52 6.28 6.72
N THR A 34 -14.05 6.25 5.50
CA THR A 34 -13.38 6.80 4.30
C THR A 34 -13.22 8.32 4.39
N ILE A 35 -14.27 9.03 4.82
CA ILE A 35 -14.20 10.49 5.02
C ILE A 35 -13.16 10.84 6.09
N PHE A 36 -13.17 10.11 7.21
CA PHE A 36 -12.21 10.29 8.28
C PHE A 36 -10.78 10.03 7.81
N TYR A 37 -10.57 8.95 7.04
CA TYR A 37 -9.27 8.63 6.44
C TYR A 37 -8.73 9.76 5.56
N ILE A 38 -9.56 10.34 4.69
CA ILE A 38 -9.18 11.50 3.86
C ILE A 38 -8.78 12.70 4.73
N PHE A 39 -9.55 12.99 5.79
CA PHE A 39 -9.23 14.07 6.72
C PHE A 39 -7.87 13.85 7.41
N PHE A 40 -7.56 12.62 7.84
CA PHE A 40 -6.26 12.27 8.43
C PHE A 40 -5.10 12.49 7.48
N ILE A 41 -5.27 12.14 6.19
CA ILE A 41 -4.24 12.36 5.18
C ILE A 41 -3.97 13.85 5.00
N ILE A 42 -5.01 14.67 4.87
CA ILE A 42 -4.88 16.12 4.72
C ILE A 42 -4.15 16.71 5.93
N TYR A 43 -4.53 16.31 7.14
CA TYR A 43 -3.87 16.72 8.37
C TYR A 43 -2.38 16.35 8.38
N PHE A 44 -2.03 15.12 8.00
CA PHE A 44 -0.63 14.70 7.92
C PHE A 44 0.17 15.44 6.86
N ILE A 45 -0.43 15.75 5.71
CA ILE A 45 0.22 16.56 4.66
C ILE A 45 0.57 17.96 5.18
N ILE A 46 -0.35 18.61 5.90
CA ILE A 46 -0.10 19.95 6.45
C ILE A 46 1.07 19.94 7.44
N ILE A 47 1.13 18.94 8.32
CA ILE A 47 2.24 18.78 9.26
C ILE A 47 3.56 18.53 8.52
N GLU A 48 3.52 17.64 7.52
CA GLU A 48 4.71 17.26 6.78
C GLU A 48 5.30 18.45 6.01
N ILE A 49 4.45 19.26 5.38
CA ILE A 49 4.89 20.46 4.66
C ILE A 49 5.60 21.42 5.61
N ARG A 50 5.06 21.64 6.82
CA ARG A 50 5.72 22.50 7.83
C ARG A 50 7.09 21.93 8.22
N LEU A 51 7.16 20.62 8.46
CA LEU A 51 8.38 19.93 8.85
C LEU A 51 9.46 19.99 7.75
N VAL A 52 9.07 19.84 6.49
CA VAL A 52 9.95 19.97 5.32
C VAL A 52 10.48 21.40 5.19
N LEU A 53 9.65 22.42 5.42
CA LEU A 53 10.07 23.82 5.35
C LEU A 53 11.13 24.17 6.40
N GLU A 54 11.01 23.61 7.61
CA GLU A 54 11.98 23.82 8.70
C GLU A 54 13.30 23.07 8.48
N LEU A 55 13.24 21.78 8.11
CA LEU A 55 14.41 20.89 8.04
C LEU A 55 15.09 20.86 6.66
N ARG A 56 14.41 21.31 5.59
CA ARG A 56 14.88 21.33 4.19
C ARG A 56 15.55 20.02 3.75
N LEU A 57 16.87 20.02 3.56
CA LEU A 57 17.64 18.85 3.10
C LEU A 57 17.90 17.83 4.21
N LYS A 58 17.96 18.26 5.49
CA LYS A 58 18.12 17.34 6.62
C LYS A 58 16.92 16.43 6.79
N TYR A 59 15.77 16.83 6.23
CA TYR A 59 14.54 16.07 6.20
C TYR A 59 14.73 14.67 5.61
N PHE A 60 15.37 14.57 4.44
CA PHE A 60 15.56 13.31 3.73
C PHE A 60 16.58 12.37 4.39
N HIS A 61 17.40 12.89 5.31
CA HIS A 61 18.36 12.08 6.04
C HIS A 61 17.76 11.44 7.30
N GLN A 62 16.61 11.92 7.76
CA GLN A 62 15.95 11.41 8.95
C GLN A 62 15.06 10.20 8.60
N PHE A 63 15.40 9.02 9.14
CA PHE A 63 14.65 7.78 8.92
C PHE A 63 13.14 7.90 9.18
N TRP A 64 12.75 8.58 10.27
CA TRP A 64 11.34 8.77 10.63
C TRP A 64 10.57 9.65 9.63
N SER A 65 11.24 10.62 9.03
CA SER A 65 10.70 11.48 7.99
C SER A 65 10.43 10.69 6.70
N LEU A 66 11.33 9.77 6.34
CA LEU A 66 11.12 8.88 5.18
C LEU A 66 9.92 7.95 5.38
N ILE A 67 9.71 7.42 6.59
CA ILE A 67 8.51 6.62 6.90
C ILE A 67 7.24 7.44 6.72
N GLN A 68 7.25 8.69 7.20
CA GLN A 68 6.10 9.59 7.09
C GLN A 68 5.77 9.93 5.64
N LEU A 69 6.79 10.22 4.82
CA LEU A 69 6.63 10.35 3.37
C LEU A 69 6.06 9.08 2.73
N GLY A 70 6.50 7.90 3.17
CA GLY A 70 5.98 6.61 2.71
C GLY A 70 4.48 6.46 2.95
N ILE A 71 4.00 6.85 4.14
CA ILE A 71 2.57 6.83 4.49
C ILE A 71 1.79 7.80 3.60
N ILE A 72 2.29 9.04 3.42
CA ILE A 72 1.62 10.04 2.59
C ILE A 72 1.61 9.61 1.12
N GLY A 73 2.71 9.09 0.61
CA GLY A 73 2.84 8.61 -0.76
C GLY A 73 1.90 7.43 -1.05
N CYS A 74 1.89 6.42 -0.18
CA CYS A 74 0.99 5.26 -0.33
C CYS A 74 -0.48 5.66 -0.21
N SER A 75 -0.82 6.58 0.71
CA SER A 75 -2.19 7.03 0.90
C SER A 75 -2.71 7.87 -0.28
N LEU A 76 -1.91 8.80 -0.80
CA LEU A 76 -2.24 9.56 -2.02
C LEU A 76 -2.36 8.63 -3.24
N GLY A 77 -1.43 7.69 -3.39
CA GLY A 77 -1.50 6.66 -4.43
C GLY A 77 -2.79 5.83 -4.31
N SER A 78 -3.16 5.43 -3.09
CA SER A 78 -4.40 4.68 -2.84
C SER A 78 -5.64 5.46 -3.25
N ILE A 79 -5.69 6.77 -2.98
CA ILE A 79 -6.79 7.64 -3.42
C ILE A 79 -6.86 7.71 -4.95
N GLY A 80 -5.73 7.88 -5.62
CA GLY A 80 -5.67 7.92 -7.09
C GLY A 80 -6.17 6.61 -7.72
N VAL A 81 -5.69 5.47 -7.22
CA VAL A 81 -6.12 4.15 -7.69
C VAL A 81 -7.57 3.86 -7.33
N TYR A 82 -8.06 4.35 -6.20
CA TYR A 82 -9.47 4.24 -5.83
C TYR A 82 -10.39 4.97 -6.83
N PHE A 83 -9.98 6.16 -7.29
CA PHE A 83 -10.71 6.89 -8.32
C PHE A 83 -10.71 6.13 -9.66
N TRP A 84 -9.58 5.53 -10.03
CA TRP A 84 -9.51 4.67 -11.21
C TRP A 84 -10.43 3.43 -11.09
N ARG A 85 -10.42 2.76 -9.93
CA ARG A 85 -11.35 1.65 -9.65
C ARG A 85 -12.81 2.06 -9.80
N PHE A 86 -13.16 3.27 -9.33
CA PHE A 86 -14.52 3.80 -9.45
C PHE A 86 -14.93 4.01 -10.93
N GLN A 87 -14.03 4.56 -11.76
CA GLN A 87 -14.28 4.70 -13.20
C GLN A 87 -14.47 3.35 -13.89
N GLU A 88 -13.61 2.37 -13.62
CA GLU A 88 -13.73 1.03 -14.21
C GLU A 88 -15.03 0.33 -13.79
N THR A 89 -15.43 0.47 -12.52
CA THR A 89 -16.68 -0.09 -12.02
C THR A 89 -17.88 0.52 -12.75
N ASN A 90 -17.90 1.84 -12.94
CA ASN A 90 -18.98 2.52 -13.67
C ASN A 90 -19.05 2.07 -15.14
N ARG A 91 -17.88 1.92 -15.80
CA ARG A 91 -17.79 1.42 -17.17
C ARG A 91 -18.37 0.00 -17.29
N ILE A 92 -18.02 -0.88 -16.35
CA ILE A 92 -18.53 -2.25 -16.31
C ILE A 92 -20.04 -2.28 -16.08
N SER A 93 -20.56 -1.47 -15.14
CA SER A 93 -21.99 -1.39 -14.86
C SER A 93 -22.80 -0.90 -16.07
N GLN A 94 -22.33 0.14 -16.77
CA GLN A 94 -22.98 0.64 -17.98
C GLN A 94 -23.01 -0.41 -19.11
N LEU A 95 -21.90 -1.12 -19.32
CA LEU A 95 -21.82 -2.19 -20.31
C LEU A 95 -22.78 -3.34 -19.96
N PHE A 96 -22.89 -3.68 -18.67
CA PHE A 96 -23.81 -4.71 -18.20
C PHE A 96 -25.27 -4.33 -18.46
N GLU A 97 -25.65 -3.09 -18.15
CA GLU A 97 -27.01 -2.56 -18.40
C GLU A 97 -27.36 -2.53 -19.89
N GLN A 98 -26.46 -2.02 -20.75
CA GLN A 98 -26.70 -1.92 -22.19
C GLN A 98 -26.85 -3.29 -22.86
N THR A 99 -26.21 -4.30 -22.30
CA THR A 99 -26.11 -5.63 -22.90
C THR A 99 -27.06 -6.64 -22.26
N ASN A 100 -27.75 -6.28 -21.18
CA ASN A 100 -28.51 -7.22 -20.33
C ASN A 100 -27.70 -8.47 -19.93
N GLY A 101 -26.37 -8.34 -19.79
CA GLY A 101 -25.48 -9.43 -19.41
C GLY A 101 -25.17 -10.51 -20.47
N TYR A 102 -25.58 -10.33 -21.74
CA TYR A 102 -25.36 -11.34 -22.79
C TYR A 102 -23.94 -11.35 -23.40
N ILE A 103 -23.11 -10.33 -23.16
CA ILE A 103 -21.72 -10.28 -23.66
C ILE A 103 -20.74 -10.51 -22.52
N TYR A 104 -19.64 -11.18 -22.85
CA TYR A 104 -18.49 -11.35 -21.97
C TYR A 104 -17.88 -10.00 -21.57
N ILE A 105 -17.84 -9.72 -20.26
CA ILE A 105 -17.21 -8.52 -19.70
C ILE A 105 -15.82 -8.89 -19.18
N ASN A 106 -14.80 -8.19 -19.66
CA ASN A 106 -13.43 -8.39 -19.17
C ASN A 106 -13.24 -7.72 -17.80
N LEU A 107 -13.17 -8.54 -16.75
CA LEU A 107 -12.95 -8.12 -15.36
C LEU A 107 -11.48 -8.09 -14.96
N GLN A 108 -10.56 -8.53 -15.83
CA GLN A 108 -9.14 -8.68 -15.49
C GLN A 108 -8.48 -7.34 -15.15
N LEU A 109 -8.89 -6.25 -15.82
CA LEU A 109 -8.42 -4.91 -15.49
C LEU A 109 -8.92 -4.46 -14.11
N ALA A 110 -10.19 -4.72 -13.79
CA ALA A 110 -10.77 -4.37 -12.49
C ALA A 110 -10.08 -5.12 -11.34
N VAL A 111 -9.75 -6.39 -11.56
CA VAL A 111 -8.94 -7.20 -10.65
C VAL A 111 -7.56 -6.56 -10.44
N TYR A 112 -6.86 -6.22 -11.51
CA TYR A 112 -5.51 -5.65 -11.42
C TYR A 112 -5.49 -4.31 -10.67
N VAL A 113 -6.47 -3.44 -10.93
CA VAL A 113 -6.63 -2.18 -10.20
C VAL A 113 -6.90 -2.43 -8.71
N ASN A 114 -7.70 -3.45 -8.38
CA ASN A 114 -7.96 -3.84 -7.00
C ASN A 114 -6.69 -4.36 -6.31
N ASP A 115 -5.87 -5.17 -6.97
CA ASP A 115 -4.60 -5.65 -6.41
C ASP A 115 -3.65 -4.50 -6.08
N ILE A 116 -3.51 -3.54 -7.00
CA ILE A 116 -2.68 -2.35 -6.77
C ILE A 116 -3.17 -1.58 -5.55
N LEU A 117 -4.50 -1.38 -5.42
CA LEU A 117 -5.08 -0.73 -4.26
C LEU A 117 -4.78 -1.49 -2.97
N THR A 118 -4.93 -2.82 -2.98
CA THR A 118 -4.62 -3.68 -1.82
C THR A 118 -3.14 -3.60 -1.45
N PHE A 119 -2.22 -3.59 -2.42
CA PHE A 119 -0.80 -3.43 -2.15
C PHE A 119 -0.48 -2.06 -1.54
N LEU A 120 -1.04 -0.98 -2.09
CA LEU A 120 -0.83 0.38 -1.57
C LEU A 120 -1.34 0.53 -0.14
N LEU A 121 -2.54 -0.01 0.16
CA LEU A 121 -3.07 -0.03 1.51
C LEU A 121 -2.21 -0.90 2.45
N GLY A 122 -1.72 -2.04 1.97
CA GLY A 122 -0.80 -2.90 2.70
C GLY A 122 0.50 -2.20 3.08
N TYR A 123 1.13 -1.50 2.13
CA TYR A 123 2.30 -0.67 2.41
C TYR A 123 1.99 0.48 3.37
N CYS A 124 0.83 1.13 3.22
CA CYS A 124 0.40 2.17 4.14
C CYS A 124 0.26 1.64 5.59
N CYS A 125 -0.36 0.47 5.76
CA CYS A 125 -0.45 -0.21 7.05
C CYS A 125 0.94 -0.57 7.58
N PHE A 126 1.82 -1.13 6.75
CA PHE A 126 3.18 -1.50 7.13
C PHE A 126 3.97 -0.30 7.68
N PHE A 127 4.01 0.83 6.95
CA PHE A 127 4.67 2.04 7.42
C PHE A 127 4.01 2.62 8.68
N SER A 128 2.67 2.55 8.77
CA SER A 128 1.94 2.97 9.97
C SER A 128 2.30 2.13 11.19
N THR A 129 2.48 0.82 11.02
CA THR A 129 2.95 -0.09 12.08
C THR A 129 4.38 0.28 12.52
N ILE A 130 5.29 0.57 11.59
CA ILE A 130 6.64 1.04 11.95
C ILE A 130 6.57 2.37 12.73
N LYS A 131 5.71 3.30 12.29
CA LYS A 131 5.51 4.58 13.00
C LYS A 131 4.92 4.35 14.40
N PHE A 132 4.05 3.37 14.58
CA PHE A 132 3.53 2.99 15.88
C PHE A 132 4.63 2.52 16.85
N ILE A 133 5.65 1.81 16.35
CA ILE A 133 6.83 1.42 17.14
C ILE A 133 7.58 2.65 17.70
N GLN A 134 7.58 3.77 16.96
CA GLN A 134 8.17 5.02 17.44
C GLN A 134 7.53 5.51 18.74
N LEU A 135 6.21 5.34 18.89
CA LEU A 135 5.48 5.77 20.08
C LEU A 135 5.90 4.95 21.31
N PHE A 136 6.30 3.69 21.16
CA PHE A 136 6.77 2.89 22.29
C PHE A 136 8.14 3.28 22.84
N ARG A 137 8.87 4.18 22.16
CA ARG A 137 10.17 4.69 22.65
C ARG A 137 10.06 5.50 23.95
N PHE A 138 8.86 5.84 24.40
CA PHE A 138 8.65 6.39 25.76
C PHE A 138 9.12 5.43 26.86
N ASN A 139 9.16 4.12 26.60
CA ASN A 139 9.73 3.17 27.54
C ASN A 139 11.27 3.13 27.38
N ARG A 140 11.99 3.45 28.47
CA ARG A 140 13.45 3.47 28.50
C ARG A 140 14.09 2.17 28.00
N ARG A 141 13.49 1.01 28.28
CA ARG A 141 13.99 -0.30 27.81
C ARG A 141 13.92 -0.41 26.28
N ILE A 142 12.82 0.06 25.69
CA ILE A 142 12.58 0.01 24.24
C ILE A 142 13.49 1.01 23.51
N SER A 143 13.67 2.22 24.07
CA SER A 143 14.60 3.19 23.47
C SER A 143 16.05 2.69 23.49
N LEU A 144 16.48 2.05 24.57
CA LEU A 144 17.83 1.47 24.66
C LEU A 144 18.04 0.36 23.62
N PHE A 145 17.05 -0.51 23.43
CA PHE A 145 17.11 -1.54 22.38
C PHE A 145 17.22 -0.92 20.97
N ALA A 146 16.46 0.13 20.69
CA ALA A 146 16.52 0.83 19.41
C ALA A 146 17.89 1.50 19.16
N GLU A 147 18.54 2.01 20.21
CA GLU A 147 19.90 2.58 20.13
C GLU A 147 20.96 1.52 19.85
N ILE A 148 20.90 0.36 20.52
CA ILE A 148 21.79 -0.77 20.25
C ILE A 148 21.61 -1.25 18.80
N LEU A 149 20.36 -1.41 18.36
CA LEU A 149 20.06 -1.80 16.99
C LEU A 149 20.64 -0.79 15.98
N LYS A 150 20.52 0.50 16.25
CA LYS A 150 21.09 1.56 15.41
C LYS A 150 22.61 1.53 15.38
N TYR A 151 23.26 1.24 16.51
CA TYR A 151 24.71 1.12 16.61
C TYR A 151 25.23 -0.08 15.81
N CYS A 152 24.61 -1.26 15.97
CA CYS A 152 25.02 -2.47 15.27
C CYS A 152 24.53 -2.56 13.82
N ALA A 153 23.61 -1.68 13.39
CA ALA A 153 23.00 -1.73 12.05
C ALA A 153 24.02 -1.77 10.91
N LYS A 154 25.13 -1.01 11.01
CA LYS A 154 26.16 -0.99 9.97
C LYS A 154 26.85 -2.35 9.82
N GLU A 155 27.17 -3.00 10.94
CA GLU A 155 27.80 -4.32 10.94
C GLU A 155 26.81 -5.39 10.46
N LEU A 156 25.55 -5.33 10.92
CA LEU A 156 24.47 -6.21 10.45
C LEU A 156 24.26 -6.13 8.94
N ILE A 157 24.25 -4.92 8.37
CA ILE A 157 24.11 -4.73 6.91
C ILE A 157 25.32 -5.33 6.18
N SER A 158 26.54 -5.09 6.65
CA SER A 158 27.75 -5.66 6.04
C SER A 158 27.73 -7.19 6.09
N PHE A 159 27.32 -7.77 7.21
CA PHE A 159 27.17 -9.22 7.37
C PHE A 159 26.06 -9.77 6.45
N SER A 160 24.91 -9.09 6.37
CA SER A 160 23.81 -9.47 5.49
C SER A 160 24.23 -9.52 4.02
N ILE A 161 25.07 -8.59 3.57
CA ILE A 161 25.60 -8.59 2.20
C ILE A 161 26.47 -9.83 1.96
N MET A 162 27.40 -10.13 2.88
CA MET A 162 28.21 -11.34 2.75
C MET A 162 27.35 -12.60 2.76
N PHE A 163 26.36 -12.67 3.64
CA PHE A 163 25.44 -13.81 3.73
C PHE A 163 24.56 -13.97 2.47
N THR A 164 24.17 -12.88 1.82
CA THR A 164 23.35 -12.94 0.59
C THR A 164 24.16 -13.45 -0.62
N ILE A 165 25.48 -13.28 -0.59
CA ILE A 165 26.38 -13.72 -1.67
C ILE A 165 26.69 -15.22 -1.56
N VAL A 166 26.77 -15.76 -0.34
CA VAL A 166 27.01 -17.19 -0.07
C VAL A 166 25.77 -18.02 -0.33
#